data_AF-A0A177EIJ6-F1
#
_entry.id   AF-A0A177EIJ6-F1
#
_cell.length_a   1.000
_cell.length_b   1.000
_cell.length_c   1.000
_cell.angle_alpha   90.00
_cell.angle_beta   90.00
_cell.angle_gamma   90.00
#
_symmetry.space_group_name_H-M   'P 1'
#
loop_
_entity.id
_entity.type
_entity.pdbx_description
1 polymer ?
#
loop_
_entity_poly.entity_id
_entity_poly.type
_entity_poly.pdbx_seq_one_letter_code
_entity_poly.pdbx_strand_id
1 'polypeptide(L)'
;MMKSTPVRSFGKVFETSLGKRLGKALRCHVLCLIVLCVIVGCADEVSEPEYIVSPYTEQTMEFFDRCGSESWPNRLETVEIDGQRCILKKQTRTLIYIFLQSYTISSIPEQLVQGIEFDKLIMVPNDRDKIAQFDPRVLEKILCVFGTICADTLVFSDLSLDGSGSESKSQRMGRSVGSFWGKETPELAPATPRCILSIKTLLIQKSTLPTISWLQKRLDLSQCQVNLVIVGKLQLENLELLDCFGARYIEALTLEGFKRLGSLDSKLFREGPLPSELRIWTTRPIFPKISEWIAGSIISKEWKLLVVPMQVWKELMKPGELPKHFTAAELTVYIPQYGMFTELKNRTLPTMGDDNIATVKSLTFKFHTRYELMFA
;
A
#
# COMPACT_ATOMS: atom_id res chain seq x y z
N MET A 1 73.81 9.24 18.64
CA MET A 1 74.47 8.99 17.33
C MET A 1 74.98 7.56 17.31
N MET A 2 74.36 6.69 16.53
CA MET A 2 75.02 5.51 15.97
C MET A 2 74.22 5.11 14.74
N LYS A 3 74.84 5.36 13.57
CA LYS A 3 74.40 4.88 12.27
C LYS A 3 74.80 3.41 12.18
N SER A 4 73.88 2.55 11.75
CA SER A 4 74.22 1.24 11.20
C SER A 4 73.64 1.11 9.79
N THR A 5 74.54 0.75 8.89
CA THR A 5 74.42 0.65 7.43
C THR A 5 73.59 -0.57 7.01
N PRO A 6 72.85 -0.50 5.88
CA PRO A 6 72.11 -1.65 5.37
C PRO A 6 73.09 -2.61 4.68
N VAL A 7 73.18 -3.84 5.18
CA VAL A 7 73.89 -4.91 4.48
C VAL A 7 73.01 -5.39 3.32
N ARG A 8 73.39 -4.95 2.11
CA ARG A 8 72.98 -5.55 0.84
C ARG A 8 73.55 -6.97 0.76
N SER A 9 72.72 -7.99 1.01
CA SER A 9 72.91 -9.30 0.40
C SER A 9 71.70 -10.20 0.64
N PHE A 10 70.71 -10.18 -0.25
CA PHE A 10 69.89 -11.37 -0.59
C PHE A 10 69.26 -11.22 -1.98
N GLY A 11 70.02 -10.65 -2.92
CA GLY A 11 69.71 -10.78 -4.35
C GLY A 11 70.36 -12.05 -4.87
N LYS A 12 69.75 -13.23 -4.64
CA LYS A 12 69.92 -14.47 -5.46
C LYS A 12 69.18 -15.73 -4.98
N VAL A 13 68.16 -15.65 -4.11
CA VAL A 13 67.37 -16.85 -3.73
C VAL A 13 66.07 -17.02 -4.56
N PHE A 14 65.74 -16.06 -5.44
CA PHE A 14 64.50 -16.12 -6.25
C PHE A 14 64.69 -16.61 -7.70
N GLU A 15 65.83 -17.19 -8.05
CA GLU A 15 66.09 -17.75 -9.38
C GLU A 15 66.05 -19.29 -9.47
N THR A 16 65.48 -19.96 -8.46
CA THR A 16 65.14 -21.38 -8.57
C THR A 16 63.62 -21.56 -8.68
N SER A 17 63.19 -22.53 -9.48
CA SER A 17 61.76 -22.82 -9.74
C SER A 17 60.92 -23.05 -8.48
N LEU A 18 61.56 -23.38 -7.35
CA LEU A 18 60.96 -23.50 -6.03
C LEU A 18 60.56 -22.14 -5.41
N GLY A 19 61.39 -21.10 -5.54
CA GLY A 19 61.12 -19.76 -4.99
C GLY A 19 59.92 -19.07 -5.64
N LYS A 20 59.69 -19.34 -6.94
CA LYS A 20 58.50 -18.86 -7.68
C LYS A 20 57.20 -19.56 -7.23
N ARG A 21 57.26 -20.81 -6.75
CA ARG A 21 56.11 -21.55 -6.22
C ARG A 21 55.77 -21.15 -4.78
N LEU A 22 56.78 -21.03 -3.92
CA LEU A 22 56.59 -20.60 -2.52
C LEU A 22 56.13 -19.13 -2.43
N GLY A 23 56.66 -18.24 -3.26
CA GLY A 23 56.20 -16.84 -3.34
C GLY A 23 54.75 -16.69 -3.81
N LYS A 24 54.25 -17.61 -4.67
CA LYS A 24 52.84 -17.65 -5.08
C LYS A 24 51.93 -18.16 -3.96
N ALA A 25 52.33 -19.20 -3.24
CA ALA A 25 51.56 -19.75 -2.12
C ALA A 25 51.44 -18.73 -0.98
N LEU A 26 52.55 -18.06 -0.62
CA LEU A 26 52.56 -17.03 0.42
C LEU A 26 51.75 -15.79 0.01
N ARG A 27 51.83 -15.36 -1.25
CA ARG A 27 50.97 -14.28 -1.80
C ARG A 27 49.50 -14.64 -1.73
N CYS A 28 49.15 -15.89 -2.04
CA CYS A 28 47.76 -16.36 -1.98
C CYS A 28 47.22 -16.32 -0.55
N HIS A 29 48.00 -16.77 0.43
CA HIS A 29 47.58 -16.74 1.84
C HIS A 29 47.49 -15.31 2.41
N VAL A 30 48.43 -14.43 2.05
CA VAL A 30 48.36 -13.02 2.43
C VAL A 30 47.18 -12.31 1.76
N LEU A 31 46.89 -12.62 0.49
CA LEU A 31 45.69 -12.12 -0.20
C LEU A 31 44.40 -12.66 0.44
N CYS A 32 44.35 -13.94 0.81
CA CYS A 32 43.22 -14.52 1.53
C CYS A 32 43.02 -13.86 2.90
N LEU A 33 44.09 -13.55 3.63
CA LEU A 33 44.02 -12.82 4.89
C LEU A 33 43.52 -11.39 4.71
N ILE A 34 43.99 -10.68 3.68
CA ILE A 34 43.51 -9.32 3.36
C ILE A 34 42.03 -9.36 2.96
N VAL A 35 41.61 -10.32 2.13
CA VAL A 35 40.21 -10.50 1.75
C VAL A 35 39.35 -10.84 2.98
N LEU A 36 39.83 -11.70 3.87
CA LEU A 36 39.14 -12.00 5.13
C LEU A 36 39.04 -10.77 6.05
N CYS A 37 40.11 -9.97 6.17
CA CYS A 37 40.08 -8.73 6.96
C CYS A 37 39.17 -7.66 6.35
N VAL A 38 39.04 -7.59 5.02
CA VAL A 38 38.07 -6.72 4.34
C VAL A 38 36.65 -7.24 4.51
N ILE A 39 36.42 -8.55 4.45
CA ILE A 39 35.09 -9.14 4.72
C ILE A 39 34.67 -8.92 6.18
N VAL A 40 35.60 -9.03 7.14
CA VAL A 40 35.34 -8.77 8.57
C VAL A 40 35.21 -7.27 8.86
N GLY A 41 35.94 -6.40 8.15
CA GLY A 41 35.80 -4.94 8.23
C GLY A 41 34.60 -4.37 7.47
N CYS A 42 33.94 -5.19 6.63
CA CYS A 42 32.68 -4.90 5.95
C CYS A 42 31.51 -5.70 6.53
N ALA A 43 31.70 -6.40 7.66
CA ALA A 43 30.57 -6.78 8.48
C ALA A 43 30.02 -5.47 9.03
N ASP A 44 28.91 -4.99 8.46
CA ASP A 44 28.15 -3.87 8.98
C ASP A 44 28.14 -3.96 10.51
N GLU A 45 28.52 -2.87 11.19
CA GLU A 45 28.25 -2.72 12.61
C GLU A 45 26.80 -3.12 12.81
N VAL A 46 26.59 -4.29 13.42
CA VAL A 46 25.25 -4.81 13.69
C VAL A 46 24.67 -3.84 14.69
N SER A 47 23.91 -2.87 14.17
CA SER A 47 23.24 -1.87 14.98
C SER A 47 22.42 -2.61 16.02
N GLU A 48 22.58 -2.21 17.29
CA GLU A 48 21.83 -2.81 18.37
C GLU A 48 20.34 -2.76 18.02
N PRO A 49 19.60 -3.86 18.21
CA PRO A 49 18.21 -3.94 17.81
C PRO A 49 17.42 -2.88 18.58
N GLU A 50 16.72 -1.99 17.87
CA GLU A 50 15.90 -0.96 18.51
C GLU A 50 14.71 -1.61 19.22
N TYR A 51 14.61 -1.44 20.55
CA TYR A 51 13.55 -2.03 21.38
C TYR A 51 12.81 -0.96 22.20
N ILE A 52 11.61 -1.30 22.65
CA ILE A 52 10.75 -0.42 23.43
C ILE A 52 10.66 -0.96 24.86
N VAL A 53 11.05 -0.13 25.82
CA VAL A 53 10.85 -0.40 27.25
C VAL A 53 9.51 0.20 27.66
N SER A 54 8.59 -0.63 28.13
CA SER A 54 7.26 -0.18 28.55
C SER A 54 6.68 -1.06 29.67
N PRO A 55 5.98 -0.49 30.66
CA PRO A 55 5.25 -1.27 31.66
C PRO A 55 4.07 -2.04 31.05
N TYR A 56 3.63 -1.71 29.83
CA TYR A 56 2.50 -2.36 29.15
C TYR A 56 2.93 -3.50 28.21
N THR A 57 4.19 -3.95 28.30
CA THR A 57 4.77 -4.96 27.40
C THR A 57 3.98 -6.26 27.39
N GLU A 58 3.81 -6.90 28.55
CA GLU A 58 3.09 -8.18 28.65
C GLU A 58 1.63 -8.07 28.20
N GLN A 59 0.94 -6.99 28.60
CA GLN A 59 -0.44 -6.74 28.20
C GLN A 59 -0.59 -6.55 26.68
N THR A 60 0.39 -5.89 26.06
CA THR A 60 0.41 -5.67 24.60
C THR A 60 0.67 -6.98 23.88
N MET A 61 1.61 -7.80 24.38
CA MET A 61 1.84 -9.14 23.84
C MET A 61 0.57 -10.00 23.93
N GLU A 62 -0.10 -10.02 25.07
CA GLU A 62 -1.36 -10.77 25.25
C GLU A 62 -2.45 -10.29 24.26
N PHE A 63 -2.53 -8.96 24.04
CA PHE A 63 -3.46 -8.39 23.07
C PHE A 63 -3.25 -8.99 21.67
N PHE A 64 -2.02 -9.07 21.17
CA PHE A 64 -1.73 -9.64 19.84
C PHE A 64 -1.81 -11.16 19.81
N ASP A 65 -1.31 -11.84 20.84
CA ASP A 65 -1.28 -13.30 20.96
C ASP A 65 -2.68 -13.91 20.89
N ARG A 66 -3.71 -13.17 21.33
CA ARG A 66 -5.12 -13.57 21.25
C ARG A 66 -5.59 -13.87 19.83
N CYS A 67 -4.97 -13.26 18.81
CA CYS A 67 -5.28 -13.52 17.42
C CYS A 67 -4.44 -14.66 16.80
N GLY A 68 -3.50 -15.24 17.55
CA GLY A 68 -2.68 -16.35 17.07
C GLY A 68 -3.35 -17.72 17.21
N SER A 69 -2.89 -18.66 16.39
CA SER A 69 -3.11 -20.10 16.58
C SER A 69 -1.76 -20.83 16.57
N GLU A 70 -1.73 -22.11 16.96
CA GLU A 70 -0.50 -22.91 16.90
C GLU A 70 0.09 -22.97 15.48
N SER A 71 -0.78 -23.07 14.47
CA SER A 71 -0.38 -23.11 13.05
C SER A 71 -0.05 -21.74 12.45
N TRP A 72 -0.57 -20.66 13.02
CA TRP A 72 -0.43 -19.29 12.53
C TRP A 72 -0.21 -18.35 13.71
N PRO A 73 1.02 -18.26 14.24
CA PRO A 73 1.31 -17.42 15.38
C PRO A 73 1.17 -15.94 15.00
N ASN A 74 0.50 -15.17 15.86
CA ASN A 74 0.35 -13.71 15.72
C ASN A 74 1.12 -13.01 16.84
N ARG A 75 2.44 -13.17 16.84
CA ARG A 75 3.31 -12.76 17.95
C ARG A 75 4.18 -11.60 17.56
N LEU A 76 4.30 -10.63 18.47
CA LEU A 76 5.30 -9.57 18.35
C LEU A 76 6.71 -10.16 18.56
N GLU A 77 7.66 -9.68 17.77
CA GLU A 77 9.08 -9.95 17.95
C GLU A 77 9.56 -9.23 19.22
N THR A 78 10.28 -9.97 20.07
CA THR A 78 10.78 -9.50 21.37
C THR A 78 12.27 -9.78 21.53
N VAL A 79 12.93 -9.01 22.39
CA VAL A 79 14.31 -9.23 22.83
C VAL A 79 14.36 -9.26 24.36
N GLU A 80 15.33 -9.98 24.92
CA GLU A 80 15.59 -9.97 26.35
C GLU A 80 16.79 -9.06 26.64
N ILE A 81 16.57 -8.04 27.46
CA ILE A 81 17.56 -7.04 27.88
C ILE A 81 17.55 -7.01 29.40
N ASP A 82 18.70 -7.26 30.04
CA ASP A 82 18.85 -7.28 31.50
C ASP A 82 17.83 -8.17 32.24
N GLY A 83 17.44 -9.30 31.62
CA GLY A 83 16.44 -10.23 32.14
C GLY A 83 14.98 -9.75 32.01
N GLN A 84 14.76 -8.60 31.36
CA GLN A 84 13.44 -8.08 31.03
C GLN A 84 13.13 -8.33 29.55
N ARG A 85 11.95 -8.86 29.27
CA ARG A 85 11.44 -8.98 27.91
C ARG A 85 10.96 -7.61 27.41
N CYS A 86 11.43 -7.20 26.24
CA CYS A 86 11.05 -5.97 25.56
C CYS A 86 10.55 -6.26 24.15
N ILE A 87 9.61 -5.46 23.66
CA ILE A 87 9.12 -5.55 22.27
C ILE A 87 10.15 -4.88 21.36
N LEU A 88 10.52 -5.55 20.26
CA LEU A 88 11.30 -4.91 19.21
C LEU A 88 10.47 -3.81 18.56
N LYS A 89 11.07 -2.65 18.32
CA LYS A 89 10.32 -1.52 17.75
C LYS A 89 9.81 -1.84 16.36
N LYS A 90 10.65 -2.45 15.51
CA LYS A 90 10.32 -2.83 14.14
C LYS A 90 9.90 -4.29 14.05
N GLN A 91 8.71 -4.52 13.53
CA GLN A 91 8.08 -5.83 13.34
C GLN A 91 8.11 -6.16 11.84
N THR A 92 9.23 -6.72 11.37
CA THR A 92 9.53 -6.83 9.92
C THR A 92 9.33 -8.22 9.35
N ARG A 93 9.29 -9.25 10.20
CA ARG A 93 9.20 -10.65 9.76
C ARG A 93 7.81 -11.25 9.91
N THR A 94 6.90 -10.53 10.55
CA THR A 94 5.59 -11.06 10.94
C THR A 94 4.49 -10.16 10.39
N LEU A 95 3.55 -10.77 9.66
CA LEU A 95 2.28 -10.15 9.33
C LEU A 95 1.40 -10.16 10.57
N ILE A 96 0.99 -8.99 11.05
CA ILE A 96 0.18 -8.90 12.27
C ILE A 96 -1.29 -8.78 11.91
N TYR A 97 -2.09 -9.69 12.45
CA TYR A 97 -3.54 -9.73 12.30
C TYR A 97 -4.24 -9.30 13.58
N ILE A 98 -5.34 -8.57 13.41
CA ILE A 98 -6.30 -8.24 14.45
C ILE A 98 -7.65 -8.74 13.96
N PHE A 99 -8.08 -9.88 14.51
CA PHE A 99 -9.41 -10.44 14.30
C PHE A 99 -10.39 -9.79 15.27
N LEU A 100 -11.26 -8.92 14.77
CA LEU A 100 -12.17 -8.13 15.60
C LEU A 100 -13.09 -9.02 16.45
N GLN A 101 -13.49 -10.20 15.95
CA GLN A 101 -14.30 -11.17 16.71
C GLN A 101 -13.61 -11.72 17.96
N SER A 102 -12.28 -11.66 18.03
CA SER A 102 -11.51 -12.14 19.18
C SER A 102 -11.61 -11.20 20.38
N TYR A 103 -12.18 -10.00 20.19
CA TYR A 103 -12.23 -8.97 21.22
C TYR A 103 -13.67 -8.59 21.57
N THR A 104 -13.86 -8.30 22.86
CA THR A 104 -14.97 -7.52 23.38
C THR A 104 -14.44 -6.15 23.81
N ILE A 105 -15.35 -5.20 24.06
CA ILE A 105 -14.96 -3.89 24.62
C ILE A 105 -14.16 -4.05 25.93
N SER A 106 -14.52 -5.00 26.78
CA SER A 106 -13.82 -5.23 28.06
C SER A 106 -12.48 -5.94 27.90
N SER A 107 -12.26 -6.72 26.84
CA SER A 107 -10.99 -7.43 26.63
C SER A 107 -9.91 -6.56 26.00
N ILE A 108 -10.26 -5.42 25.41
CA ILE A 108 -9.27 -4.49 24.86
C ILE A 108 -8.66 -3.69 26.02
N PRO A 109 -7.33 -3.69 26.17
CA PRO A 109 -6.66 -2.97 27.25
C PRO A 109 -6.88 -1.47 27.16
N GLU A 110 -6.62 -0.74 28.25
CA GLU A 110 -6.71 0.72 28.24
C GLU A 110 -5.52 1.36 27.51
N GLN A 111 -4.37 0.68 27.51
CA GLN A 111 -3.14 1.14 26.88
C GLN A 111 -2.41 -0.02 26.19
N LEU A 112 -1.79 0.29 25.06
CA LEU A 112 -0.84 -0.57 24.37
C LEU A 112 0.53 0.11 24.37
N VAL A 113 1.61 -0.67 24.24
CA VAL A 113 2.94 -0.13 23.96
C VAL A 113 2.88 0.72 22.69
N GLN A 114 3.30 1.98 22.81
CA GLN A 114 3.29 2.95 21.73
C GLN A 114 4.58 2.88 20.90
N GLY A 115 4.51 3.27 19.64
CA GLY A 115 5.68 3.38 18.77
C GLY A 115 6.15 2.07 18.12
N ILE A 116 5.34 1.01 18.17
CA ILE A 116 5.58 -0.22 17.40
C ILE A 116 5.40 0.09 15.91
N GLU A 117 6.39 -0.28 15.10
CA GLU A 117 6.43 -0.10 13.65
C GLU A 117 6.18 -1.44 12.95
N PHE A 118 5.04 -1.58 12.27
CA PHE A 118 4.68 -2.83 11.57
C PHE A 118 5.11 -2.80 10.10
N ASP A 119 5.59 -3.92 9.55
CA ASP A 119 5.63 -4.06 8.08
C ASP A 119 4.20 -4.06 7.52
N LYS A 120 3.35 -4.92 8.10
CA LYS A 120 1.93 -5.00 7.70
C LYS A 120 1.03 -5.31 8.89
N LEU A 121 0.05 -4.44 9.11
CA LEU A 121 -1.01 -4.61 10.10
C LEU A 121 -2.35 -4.81 9.38
N ILE A 122 -3.05 -5.91 9.69
CA ILE A 122 -4.28 -6.34 9.01
C ILE A 122 -5.41 -6.43 10.02
N MET A 123 -6.46 -5.64 9.81
CA MET A 123 -7.69 -5.67 10.61
C MET A 123 -8.82 -6.31 9.80
N VAL A 124 -9.37 -7.38 10.35
CA VAL A 124 -10.38 -8.24 9.71
C VAL A 124 -11.45 -8.64 10.73
N PRO A 125 -12.70 -8.89 10.31
CA PRO A 125 -13.74 -9.28 11.25
C PRO A 125 -13.43 -10.64 11.90
N ASN A 126 -12.91 -11.59 11.13
CA ASN A 126 -12.61 -12.95 11.54
C ASN A 126 -11.55 -13.60 10.63
N ASP A 127 -11.22 -14.85 10.91
CA ASP A 127 -10.28 -15.68 10.13
C ASP A 127 -10.85 -16.20 8.81
N ARG A 128 -12.10 -15.84 8.48
CA ARG A 128 -12.77 -16.30 7.27
C ARG A 128 -12.61 -15.23 6.19
N ASP A 129 -12.25 -15.66 4.99
CA ASP A 129 -12.18 -14.81 3.78
C ASP A 129 -13.57 -14.40 3.25
N LYS A 130 -14.43 -13.87 4.13
CA LYS A 130 -15.79 -13.44 3.82
C LYS A 130 -16.08 -12.11 4.48
N ILE A 131 -16.70 -11.22 3.70
CA ILE A 131 -17.25 -9.97 4.21
C ILE A 131 -18.19 -10.30 5.37
N ALA A 132 -17.89 -9.77 6.55
CA ALA A 132 -18.65 -10.05 7.75
C ALA A 132 -18.96 -8.78 8.54
N GLN A 133 -20.04 -8.87 9.29
CA GLN A 133 -20.39 -7.82 10.23
C GLN A 133 -19.41 -7.81 11.39
N PHE A 134 -19.05 -6.62 11.86
CA PHE A 134 -18.22 -6.43 13.05
C PHE A 134 -18.89 -5.44 13.99
N ASP A 135 -18.52 -5.46 15.27
CA ASP A 135 -18.93 -4.42 16.21
C ASP A 135 -18.06 -3.16 16.01
N PRO A 136 -18.63 -2.05 15.49
CA PRO A 136 -17.85 -0.82 15.26
C PRO A 136 -17.21 -0.28 16.54
N ARG A 137 -17.79 -0.53 17.71
CA ARG A 137 -17.25 -0.05 18.99
C ARG A 137 -15.96 -0.77 19.35
N VAL A 138 -15.81 -2.04 18.95
CA VAL A 138 -14.60 -2.83 19.17
C VAL A 138 -13.46 -2.25 18.33
N LEU A 139 -13.70 -2.04 17.04
CA LEU A 139 -12.70 -1.43 16.16
C LEU A 139 -12.36 0.01 16.59
N GLU A 140 -13.37 0.80 16.97
CA GLU A 140 -13.15 2.15 17.49
C GLU A 140 -12.27 2.14 18.74
N LYS A 141 -12.56 1.27 19.72
CA LYS A 141 -11.72 1.15 20.91
C LYS A 141 -10.30 0.71 20.55
N ILE A 142 -10.12 -0.24 19.62
CA ILE A 142 -8.80 -0.65 19.12
C ILE A 142 -8.04 0.55 18.52
N LEU A 143 -8.67 1.30 17.62
CA LEU A 143 -8.08 2.48 16.99
C LEU A 143 -7.71 3.54 18.04
N CYS A 144 -8.54 3.74 19.08
CA CYS A 144 -8.25 4.65 20.17
C CYS A 144 -7.04 4.22 21.02
N VAL A 145 -6.93 2.94 21.39
CA VAL A 145 -5.84 2.45 22.25
C VAL A 145 -4.50 2.39 21.50
N PHE A 146 -4.54 2.23 20.18
CA PHE A 146 -3.35 2.44 19.36
C PHE A 146 -2.89 3.89 19.42
N GLY A 147 -3.81 4.86 19.40
CA GLY A 147 -3.47 6.28 19.31
C GLY A 147 -2.85 6.61 17.95
N THR A 148 -1.57 6.25 17.77
CA THR A 148 -0.86 6.31 16.49
C THR A 148 -0.50 4.91 15.98
N ILE A 149 -0.88 4.60 14.74
CA ILE A 149 -0.44 3.38 14.05
C ILE A 149 0.73 3.72 13.12
N CYS A 150 1.89 3.14 13.39
CA CYS A 150 3.05 3.18 12.51
C CYS A 150 3.16 1.87 11.73
N ALA A 151 2.99 1.91 10.41
CA ALA A 151 3.08 0.70 9.59
C ALA A 151 3.48 0.98 8.14
N ASP A 152 4.22 0.10 7.48
CA ASP A 152 4.43 0.22 6.04
C ASP A 152 3.10 0.02 5.28
N THR A 153 2.31 -0.98 5.68
CA THR A 153 0.96 -1.20 5.13
C THR A 153 -0.08 -1.43 6.22
N LEU A 154 -1.14 -0.62 6.23
CA LEU A 154 -2.35 -0.85 7.02
C LEU A 154 -3.48 -1.38 6.13
N VAL A 155 -4.06 -2.51 6.52
CA VAL A 155 -5.13 -3.19 5.77
C VAL A 155 -6.41 -3.24 6.58
N PHE A 156 -7.51 -2.79 5.98
CA PHE A 156 -8.87 -3.08 6.43
C PHE A 156 -9.53 -4.01 5.41
N SER A 157 -9.86 -5.24 5.81
CA SER A 157 -10.37 -6.26 4.90
C SER A 157 -11.69 -6.85 5.39
N ASP A 158 -12.61 -7.09 4.44
CA ASP A 158 -13.84 -7.87 4.66
C ASP A 158 -14.81 -7.25 5.70
N LEU A 159 -14.76 -5.94 5.92
CA LEU A 159 -15.56 -5.26 6.95
C LEU A 159 -16.91 -4.74 6.41
N SER A 160 -18.01 -5.07 7.09
CA SER A 160 -19.36 -4.55 6.82
C SER A 160 -20.02 -4.03 8.11
N LEU A 161 -20.44 -2.76 8.13
CA LEU A 161 -21.19 -2.22 9.28
C LEU A 161 -22.64 -2.69 9.33
N ASP A 162 -23.23 -2.92 8.17
CA ASP A 162 -24.65 -3.14 7.94
C ASP A 162 -24.99 -4.63 7.71
N GLY A 163 -24.01 -5.53 7.82
CA GLY A 163 -24.17 -6.96 7.54
C GLY A 163 -24.53 -7.28 6.08
N SER A 164 -24.56 -6.29 5.19
CA SER A 164 -24.98 -6.47 3.79
C SER A 164 -23.94 -7.21 2.93
N GLY A 165 -22.78 -7.54 3.51
CA GLY A 165 -21.68 -8.26 2.87
C GLY A 165 -22.01 -9.66 2.32
N SER A 166 -23.08 -10.31 2.80
CA SER A 166 -23.41 -11.69 2.42
C SER A 166 -24.39 -11.82 1.25
N GLU A 167 -25.05 -10.75 0.81
CA GLU A 167 -26.00 -10.82 -0.29
C GLU A 167 -25.50 -10.01 -1.49
N SER A 168 -25.72 -10.53 -2.69
CA SER A 168 -25.37 -9.91 -3.98
C SER A 168 -26.04 -8.55 -4.27
N LYS A 169 -26.56 -7.87 -3.25
CA LYS A 169 -27.21 -6.57 -3.34
C LYS A 169 -26.16 -5.50 -3.63
N SER A 170 -26.31 -4.92 -4.79
CA SER A 170 -25.62 -3.71 -5.24
C SER A 170 -25.71 -2.61 -4.19
N GLN A 171 -24.58 -2.24 -3.58
CA GLN A 171 -24.50 -1.05 -2.75
C GLN A 171 -24.45 0.17 -3.67
N ARG A 172 -25.59 0.80 -3.88
CA ARG A 172 -25.68 2.07 -4.62
C ARG A 172 -25.56 3.21 -3.62
N MET A 173 -24.72 4.19 -3.92
CA MET A 173 -24.90 5.52 -3.36
C MET A 173 -26.22 6.06 -3.90
N GLY A 174 -27.23 6.22 -3.06
CA GLY A 174 -28.48 6.87 -3.44
C GLY A 174 -28.25 8.36 -3.58
N ARG A 175 -28.98 9.00 -4.50
CA ARG A 175 -29.09 10.47 -4.61
C ARG A 175 -29.67 11.06 -3.31
N SER A 176 -28.85 11.26 -2.29
CA SER A 176 -29.08 12.26 -1.26
C SER A 176 -28.26 13.49 -1.61
N VAL A 177 -28.64 14.13 -2.72
CA VAL A 177 -28.38 15.54 -2.92
C VAL A 177 -29.27 16.26 -1.89
N GLY A 178 -28.69 16.56 -0.73
CA GLY A 178 -29.31 17.33 0.34
C GLY A 178 -29.95 16.51 1.46
N SER A 179 -29.15 15.94 2.38
CA SER A 179 -29.46 15.84 3.83
C SER A 179 -28.55 14.90 4.64
N PHE A 180 -27.67 14.10 4.02
CA PHE A 180 -26.70 13.26 4.76
C PHE A 180 -25.36 13.94 5.04
N TRP A 181 -25.15 15.12 4.44
CA TRP A 181 -24.02 16.00 4.62
C TRP A 181 -24.55 17.28 5.29
N GLY A 182 -24.82 17.18 6.59
CA GLY A 182 -25.34 18.30 7.37
C GLY A 182 -24.40 19.50 7.24
N LYS A 183 -24.99 20.68 7.02
CA LYS A 183 -24.41 21.93 7.51
C LYS A 183 -24.23 21.75 9.02
N GLU A 184 -23.03 21.41 9.47
CA GLU A 184 -22.67 21.61 10.86
C GLU A 184 -22.48 23.10 11.06
N THR A 185 -23.53 23.76 11.54
CA THR A 185 -23.37 24.83 12.53
C THR A 185 -22.41 24.33 13.62
N PRO A 186 -21.46 25.14 14.10
CA PRO A 186 -20.41 24.68 14.99
C PRO A 186 -20.98 24.41 16.37
N GLU A 187 -21.46 23.19 16.59
CA GLU A 187 -21.77 22.68 17.92
C GLU A 187 -20.61 21.81 18.39
N LEU A 188 -20.06 22.21 19.53
CA LEU A 188 -18.98 21.58 20.29
C LEU A 188 -19.34 20.15 20.72
N ALA A 189 -19.41 19.21 19.77
CA ALA A 189 -19.20 17.81 20.08
C ALA A 189 -17.69 17.60 20.29
N PRO A 190 -17.24 16.91 21.36
CA PRO A 190 -15.83 16.56 21.49
C PRO A 190 -15.43 15.80 20.23
N ALA A 191 -14.38 16.28 19.56
CA ALA A 191 -13.88 15.68 18.33
C ALA A 191 -13.66 14.19 18.60
N THR A 192 -14.35 13.32 17.86
CA THR A 192 -14.15 11.87 17.99
C THR A 192 -12.65 11.61 17.88
N PRO A 193 -12.01 10.96 18.87
CA PRO A 193 -10.57 10.76 18.84
C PRO A 193 -10.21 10.01 17.56
N ARG A 194 -9.38 10.63 16.72
CA ARG A 194 -8.92 10.05 15.46
C ARG A 194 -7.62 9.31 15.72
N CYS A 195 -7.55 8.08 15.21
CA CYS A 195 -6.31 7.34 15.17
C CYS A 195 -5.39 7.97 14.14
N ILE A 196 -4.24 8.44 14.60
CA ILE A 196 -3.22 9.05 13.75
C ILE A 196 -2.52 7.93 12.99
N LEU A 197 -2.39 8.10 11.68
CA LEU A 197 -1.67 7.14 10.85
C LEU A 197 -0.30 7.71 10.48
N SER A 198 0.72 6.85 10.59
CA SER A 198 2.06 7.05 10.03
C SER A 198 2.35 5.84 9.14
N ILE A 199 1.84 5.88 7.91
CA ILE A 199 1.86 4.74 7.00
C ILE A 199 2.28 5.10 5.58
N LYS A 200 2.82 4.11 4.85
CA LYS A 200 3.08 4.25 3.40
C LYS A 200 1.87 3.84 2.56
N THR A 201 1.17 2.77 2.94
CA THR A 201 0.05 2.22 2.16
C THR A 201 -1.18 2.02 3.02
N LEU A 202 -2.31 2.57 2.58
CA LEU A 202 -3.64 2.25 3.10
C LEU A 202 -4.37 1.36 2.09
N LEU A 203 -4.60 0.11 2.46
CA LEU A 203 -5.37 -0.84 1.68
C LEU A 203 -6.73 -1.08 2.33
N ILE A 204 -7.80 -0.73 1.62
CA ILE A 204 -9.16 -1.08 2.01
C ILE A 204 -9.70 -2.05 0.99
N GLN A 205 -9.90 -3.29 1.39
CA GLN A 205 -10.37 -4.34 0.49
C GLN A 205 -11.66 -5.00 0.98
N LYS A 206 -12.51 -5.40 0.03
CA LYS A 206 -13.75 -6.15 0.26
C LYS A 206 -14.64 -5.53 1.37
N SER A 207 -14.59 -4.22 1.55
CA SER A 207 -15.34 -3.50 2.59
C SER A 207 -16.51 -2.73 1.98
N THR A 208 -17.57 -2.51 2.76
CA THR A 208 -18.78 -1.82 2.28
C THR A 208 -18.60 -0.30 2.27
N LEU A 209 -19.33 0.42 1.42
CA LEU A 209 -19.24 1.90 1.37
C LEU A 209 -19.49 2.56 2.74
N PRO A 210 -20.53 2.16 3.52
CA PRO A 210 -20.71 2.69 4.87
C PRO A 210 -19.49 2.49 5.77
N THR A 211 -18.82 1.33 5.66
CA THR A 211 -17.59 1.06 6.41
C THR A 211 -16.44 1.97 5.99
N ILE A 212 -16.24 2.20 4.69
CA ILE A 212 -15.18 3.12 4.22
C ILE A 212 -15.43 4.53 4.76
N SER A 213 -16.67 5.03 4.66
CA SER A 213 -17.03 6.35 5.21
C SER A 213 -16.89 6.43 6.73
N TRP A 214 -17.13 5.33 7.45
CA TRP A 214 -16.92 5.27 8.90
C TRP A 214 -15.44 5.32 9.28
N LEU A 215 -14.58 4.64 8.51
CA LEU A 215 -13.13 4.68 8.70
C LEU A 215 -12.59 6.09 8.45
N GLN A 216 -13.03 6.76 7.38
CA GLN A 216 -12.60 8.12 7.04
C GLN A 216 -12.83 9.15 8.17
N LYS A 217 -13.87 8.95 8.99
CA LYS A 217 -14.14 9.84 10.13
C LYS A 217 -13.22 9.62 11.33
N ARG A 218 -12.55 8.47 11.40
CA ARG A 218 -11.78 7.98 12.55
C ARG A 218 -10.29 7.84 12.30
N LEU A 219 -9.87 7.86 11.04
CA LEU A 219 -8.47 7.83 10.65
C LEU A 219 -8.00 9.24 10.33
N ASP A 220 -6.79 9.58 10.76
CA ASP A 220 -6.13 10.82 10.41
C ASP A 220 -4.88 10.53 9.56
N LEU A 221 -4.98 10.87 8.27
CA LEU A 221 -3.91 10.76 7.27
C LEU A 221 -3.25 12.11 6.98
N SER A 222 -3.57 13.18 7.73
CA SER A 222 -3.16 14.55 7.41
C SER A 222 -1.65 14.78 7.33
N GLN A 223 -0.86 13.89 7.94
CA GLN A 223 0.61 13.91 7.88
C GLN A 223 1.20 12.91 6.88
N CYS A 224 0.39 12.00 6.31
CA CYS A 224 0.84 10.92 5.44
C CYS A 224 0.92 11.32 3.97
N GLN A 225 2.01 10.92 3.32
CA GLN A 225 2.05 10.71 1.87
C GLN A 225 1.77 9.24 1.62
N VAL A 226 0.62 8.93 1.00
CA VAL A 226 0.06 7.57 1.05
C VAL A 226 -0.22 6.99 -0.34
N ASN A 227 0.03 5.70 -0.47
CA ASN A 227 -0.52 4.86 -1.53
C ASN A 227 -1.92 4.41 -1.10
N LEU A 228 -2.95 4.91 -1.78
CA LEU A 228 -4.34 4.56 -1.48
C LEU A 228 -4.80 3.44 -2.42
N VAL A 229 -5.15 2.29 -1.82
CA VAL A 229 -5.61 1.11 -2.55
C VAL A 229 -7.01 0.74 -2.09
N ILE A 230 -7.98 0.80 -3.00
CA ILE A 230 -9.37 0.43 -2.73
C ILE A 230 -9.75 -0.73 -3.65
N VAL A 231 -9.96 -1.91 -3.07
CA VAL A 231 -10.29 -3.13 -3.79
C VAL A 231 -11.68 -3.60 -3.39
N GLY A 232 -12.60 -3.73 -4.32
CA GLY A 232 -13.91 -4.28 -3.98
C GLY A 232 -14.97 -4.10 -5.04
N LYS A 233 -16.09 -4.80 -4.83
CA LYS A 233 -17.24 -4.82 -5.73
C LYS A 233 -18.15 -3.60 -5.56
N LEU A 234 -17.56 -2.41 -5.45
CA LEU A 234 -18.24 -1.14 -5.17
C LEU A 234 -19.03 -0.64 -6.39
N GLN A 235 -20.10 0.12 -6.14
CA GLN A 235 -20.82 0.88 -7.17
C GLN A 235 -20.86 2.34 -6.78
N LEU A 236 -20.06 3.13 -7.48
CA LEU A 236 -19.90 4.54 -7.21
C LEU A 236 -20.55 5.39 -8.29
N GLU A 237 -21.23 6.46 -7.89
CA GLU A 237 -21.69 7.48 -8.83
C GLU A 237 -20.52 8.33 -9.33
N ASN A 238 -19.55 8.62 -8.46
CA ASN A 238 -18.35 9.41 -8.72
C ASN A 238 -17.19 8.98 -7.78
N LEU A 239 -16.05 9.66 -7.83
CA LEU A 239 -14.89 9.40 -6.97
C LEU A 239 -14.79 10.34 -5.76
N GLU A 240 -15.84 11.06 -5.39
CA GLU A 240 -15.83 12.02 -4.26
C GLU A 240 -15.55 11.35 -2.90
N LEU A 241 -15.79 10.03 -2.81
CA LEU A 241 -15.30 9.18 -1.72
C LEU A 241 -13.84 9.47 -1.38
N LEU A 242 -12.98 9.70 -2.38
CA LEU A 242 -11.55 9.90 -2.19
C LEU A 242 -11.24 11.19 -1.42
N ASP A 243 -12.12 12.19 -1.50
CA ASP A 243 -11.89 13.52 -0.95
C ASP A 243 -11.97 13.52 0.59
N CYS A 244 -12.58 12.49 1.18
CA CYS A 244 -12.77 12.38 2.63
C CYS A 244 -11.60 11.70 3.36
N PHE A 245 -10.58 11.19 2.66
CA PHE A 245 -9.42 10.59 3.34
C PHE A 245 -8.49 11.62 3.98
N GLY A 246 -8.49 12.87 3.50
CA GLY A 246 -7.73 13.96 4.12
C GLY A 246 -6.22 13.72 4.21
N ALA A 247 -5.66 12.90 3.31
CA ALA A 247 -4.22 12.66 3.26
C ALA A 247 -3.46 13.92 2.84
N ARG A 248 -2.22 14.10 3.31
CA ARG A 248 -1.35 15.21 2.88
C ARG A 248 -1.12 15.16 1.37
N TYR A 249 -0.86 13.97 0.86
CA TYR A 249 -0.66 13.70 -0.57
C TYR A 249 -0.97 12.24 -0.86
N ILE A 250 -1.65 11.97 -1.98
CA ILE A 250 -1.85 10.61 -2.49
C ILE A 250 -0.79 10.39 -3.57
N GLU A 251 0.21 9.57 -3.27
CA GLU A 251 1.34 9.31 -4.17
C GLU A 251 0.93 8.40 -5.33
N ALA A 252 0.20 7.33 -5.00
CA ALA A 252 -0.37 6.38 -5.95
C ALA A 252 -1.83 6.09 -5.58
N LEU A 253 -2.67 5.96 -6.62
CA LEU A 253 -4.08 5.59 -6.47
C LEU A 253 -4.37 4.31 -7.23
N THR A 254 -4.86 3.29 -6.51
CA THR A 254 -5.27 2.01 -7.09
C THR A 254 -6.72 1.71 -6.75
N LEU A 255 -7.56 1.59 -7.78
CA LEU A 255 -8.99 1.32 -7.70
C LEU A 255 -9.29 0.01 -8.42
N GLU A 256 -9.67 -1.04 -7.68
CA GLU A 256 -9.82 -2.38 -8.25
C GLU A 256 -11.17 -3.03 -7.97
N GLY A 257 -11.65 -3.80 -8.94
CA GLY A 257 -12.81 -4.68 -8.79
C GLY A 257 -14.18 -3.98 -8.81
N PHE A 258 -14.23 -2.68 -9.14
CA PHE A 258 -15.45 -1.89 -9.10
C PHE A 258 -16.50 -2.46 -10.08
N LYS A 259 -17.74 -2.59 -9.61
CA LYS A 259 -18.87 -3.04 -10.43
C LYS A 259 -19.41 -1.94 -11.34
N ARG A 260 -19.35 -0.69 -10.87
CA ARG A 260 -19.82 0.50 -11.60
C ARG A 260 -19.07 1.73 -11.08
N LEU A 261 -18.71 2.61 -12.01
CA LEU A 261 -18.21 3.96 -11.73
C LEU A 261 -18.90 4.92 -12.69
N GLY A 262 -19.65 5.89 -12.16
CA GLY A 262 -20.46 6.82 -12.97
C GLY A 262 -19.66 7.98 -13.56
N SER A 263 -18.70 8.54 -12.82
CA SER A 263 -17.75 9.55 -13.28
C SER A 263 -16.43 9.50 -12.51
N LEU A 264 -15.40 10.18 -13.03
CA LEU A 264 -14.12 10.38 -12.35
C LEU A 264 -14.10 11.65 -11.47
N ASP A 265 -15.27 12.24 -11.20
CA ASP A 265 -15.36 13.46 -10.41
C ASP A 265 -14.88 13.23 -8.97
N SER A 266 -13.87 13.98 -8.58
CA SER A 266 -13.44 14.19 -7.19
C SER A 266 -12.59 15.46 -7.13
N LYS A 267 -12.39 16.02 -5.94
CA LYS A 267 -11.45 17.14 -5.74
C LYS A 267 -10.03 16.75 -6.11
N LEU A 268 -9.64 15.49 -5.88
CA LEU A 268 -8.32 14.98 -6.28
C LEU A 268 -8.05 15.18 -7.79
N PHE A 269 -9.05 14.95 -8.65
CA PHE A 269 -8.90 15.13 -10.11
C PHE A 269 -9.18 16.55 -10.61
N ARG A 270 -9.88 17.36 -9.81
CA ARG A 270 -10.27 18.73 -10.17
C ARG A 270 -9.27 19.80 -9.73
N GLU A 271 -8.76 19.68 -8.50
CA GLU A 271 -8.09 20.77 -7.77
C GLU A 271 -6.65 20.41 -7.34
N GLY A 272 -6.40 19.17 -6.94
CA GLY A 272 -5.18 18.79 -6.23
C GLY A 272 -4.13 18.13 -7.12
N PRO A 273 -2.84 18.10 -6.70
CA PRO A 273 -1.81 17.46 -7.50
C PRO A 273 -2.17 15.99 -7.70
N LEU A 274 -2.38 15.61 -8.95
CA LEU A 274 -2.69 14.24 -9.33
C LEU A 274 -1.61 13.27 -8.81
N PRO A 275 -1.97 12.03 -8.44
CA PRO A 275 -1.01 11.02 -8.04
C PRO A 275 -0.01 10.75 -9.17
N SER A 276 1.19 10.30 -8.83
CA SER A 276 2.21 9.92 -9.83
C SER A 276 1.83 8.65 -10.60
N GLU A 277 1.06 7.78 -9.94
CA GLU A 277 0.57 6.51 -10.49
C GLU A 277 -0.95 6.40 -10.32
N LEU A 278 -1.64 6.01 -11.38
CA LEU A 278 -3.07 5.71 -11.37
C LEU A 278 -3.32 4.33 -11.95
N ARG A 279 -3.98 3.46 -11.18
CA ARG A 279 -4.46 2.15 -11.62
C ARG A 279 -5.96 2.07 -11.43
N ILE A 280 -6.69 1.88 -12.53
CA ILE A 280 -8.11 1.55 -12.55
C ILE A 280 -8.24 0.15 -13.14
N TRP A 281 -8.46 -0.84 -12.29
CA TRP A 281 -8.54 -2.25 -12.67
C TRP A 281 -9.94 -2.82 -12.45
N THR A 282 -10.68 -3.15 -13.51
CA THR A 282 -12.03 -3.67 -13.42
C THR A 282 -12.16 -5.00 -14.13
N THR A 283 -12.96 -5.90 -13.55
CA THR A 283 -13.25 -7.21 -14.16
C THR A 283 -14.35 -7.14 -15.21
N ARG A 284 -14.98 -5.96 -15.39
CA ARG A 284 -16.05 -5.67 -16.35
C ARG A 284 -15.79 -4.32 -17.02
N PRO A 285 -16.24 -4.10 -18.26
CA PRO A 285 -16.22 -2.77 -18.88
C PRO A 285 -16.95 -1.74 -18.02
N ILE A 286 -16.32 -0.58 -17.83
CA ILE A 286 -16.90 0.61 -17.19
C ILE A 286 -16.90 1.77 -18.17
N PHE A 287 -17.84 2.71 -18.00
CA PHE A 287 -18.00 3.88 -18.87
C PHE A 287 -18.20 5.13 -18.01
N PRO A 288 -17.21 5.52 -17.20
CA PRO A 288 -17.34 6.72 -16.39
C PRO A 288 -17.39 7.95 -17.29
N LYS A 289 -18.24 8.91 -16.94
CA LYS A 289 -18.17 10.25 -17.53
C LYS A 289 -16.87 10.92 -17.09
N ILE A 290 -16.16 11.51 -18.03
CA ILE A 290 -14.95 12.29 -17.79
C ILE A 290 -15.22 13.69 -18.36
N SER A 291 -15.20 14.71 -17.51
CA SER A 291 -15.34 16.09 -17.97
C SER A 291 -14.09 16.52 -18.74
N GLU A 292 -14.22 17.50 -19.63
CA GLU A 292 -13.08 18.01 -20.42
C GLU A 292 -11.96 18.54 -19.52
N TRP A 293 -12.31 19.18 -18.41
CA TRP A 293 -11.36 19.63 -17.41
C TRP A 293 -10.55 18.47 -16.81
N ILE A 294 -11.23 17.42 -16.31
CA ILE A 294 -10.55 16.25 -15.72
C ILE A 294 -9.70 15.53 -16.78
N ALA A 295 -10.22 15.39 -17.99
CA ALA A 295 -9.47 14.82 -19.10
C ALA A 295 -8.22 15.65 -19.40
N GLY A 296 -8.33 16.98 -19.46
CA GLY A 296 -7.20 17.89 -19.65
C GLY A 296 -6.15 17.77 -18.55
N SER A 297 -6.56 17.69 -17.28
CA SER A 297 -5.64 17.48 -16.15
C SER A 297 -4.91 16.14 -16.24
N ILE A 298 -5.61 15.06 -16.59
CA ILE A 298 -5.01 13.73 -16.74
C ILE A 298 -4.04 13.70 -17.94
N ILE A 299 -4.42 14.28 -19.07
CA ILE A 299 -3.62 14.26 -20.30
C ILE A 299 -2.36 15.12 -20.17
N SER A 300 -2.46 16.30 -19.57
CA SER A 300 -1.34 17.24 -19.44
C SER A 300 -0.28 16.82 -18.41
N LYS A 301 -0.59 15.86 -17.54
CA LYS A 301 0.35 15.33 -16.56
C LYS A 301 1.31 14.32 -17.19
N GLU A 302 2.58 14.39 -16.78
CA GLU A 302 3.55 13.31 -16.97
C GLU A 302 3.33 12.21 -15.91
N TRP A 303 2.89 11.03 -16.36
CA TRP A 303 2.64 9.90 -15.47
C TRP A 303 3.88 9.04 -15.29
N LYS A 304 4.14 8.59 -14.06
CA LYS A 304 5.05 7.45 -13.87
C LYS A 304 4.36 6.18 -14.37
N LEU A 305 3.08 6.04 -14.06
CA LEU A 305 2.28 4.91 -14.50
C LEU A 305 0.81 5.28 -14.68
N LEU A 306 0.22 4.84 -15.79
CA LEU A 306 -1.22 4.83 -16.00
C LEU A 306 -1.69 3.42 -16.41
N VAL A 307 -2.61 2.83 -15.64
CA VAL A 307 -3.29 1.58 -15.98
C VAL A 307 -4.78 1.83 -16.01
N VAL A 308 -5.41 1.68 -17.17
CA VAL A 308 -6.83 1.97 -17.36
C VAL A 308 -7.51 0.99 -18.31
N PRO A 309 -8.81 0.71 -18.14
CA PRO A 309 -9.54 -0.06 -19.14
C PRO A 309 -9.67 0.75 -20.43
N MET A 310 -9.75 0.05 -21.56
CA MET A 310 -9.86 0.61 -22.90
C MET A 310 -10.98 1.65 -23.03
N GLN A 311 -12.08 1.48 -22.31
CA GLN A 311 -13.19 2.42 -22.31
C GLN A 311 -12.81 3.77 -21.69
N VAL A 312 -12.05 3.77 -20.59
CA VAL A 312 -11.54 5.00 -19.96
C VAL A 312 -10.51 5.66 -20.87
N TRP A 313 -9.60 4.87 -21.44
CA TRP A 313 -8.60 5.39 -22.39
C TRP A 313 -9.25 6.09 -23.60
N LYS A 314 -10.32 5.51 -24.16
CA LYS A 314 -11.07 6.10 -25.28
C LYS A 314 -11.71 7.44 -24.93
N GLU A 315 -12.32 7.56 -23.75
CA GLU A 315 -12.92 8.83 -23.33
C GLU A 315 -11.84 9.90 -23.10
N LEU A 316 -10.69 9.52 -22.54
CA LEU A 316 -9.54 10.43 -22.38
C LEU A 316 -9.00 10.92 -23.73
N MET A 317 -8.85 10.02 -24.70
CA MET A 317 -8.28 10.29 -26.04
C MET A 317 -9.33 10.61 -27.10
N LYS A 318 -10.57 10.91 -26.72
CA LYS A 318 -11.61 11.34 -27.66
C LYS A 318 -11.16 12.63 -28.38
N PRO A 319 -11.36 12.78 -29.70
CA PRO A 319 -11.04 14.00 -30.42
C PRO A 319 -11.67 15.22 -29.76
N GLY A 320 -10.88 16.28 -29.60
CA GLY A 320 -11.32 17.58 -29.13
C GLY A 320 -11.00 18.67 -30.16
N GLU A 321 -11.11 19.93 -29.76
CA GLU A 321 -10.75 21.08 -30.61
C GLU A 321 -9.24 21.12 -30.92
N LEU A 322 -8.42 20.65 -29.97
CA LEU A 322 -6.97 20.59 -30.10
C LEU A 322 -6.49 19.13 -29.99
N PRO A 323 -5.41 18.77 -30.72
CA PRO A 323 -4.72 17.51 -30.53
C PRO A 323 -4.26 17.32 -29.09
N LYS A 324 -4.41 16.11 -28.57
CA LYS A 324 -4.00 15.72 -27.22
C LYS A 324 -2.62 15.10 -27.26
N HIS A 325 -1.76 15.53 -26.33
CA HIS A 325 -0.44 14.96 -26.12
C HIS A 325 -0.38 14.35 -24.72
N PHE A 326 -0.27 13.03 -24.65
CA PHE A 326 -0.15 12.28 -23.40
C PHE A 326 1.29 11.80 -23.18
N THR A 327 1.79 11.88 -21.96
CA THR A 327 3.14 11.42 -21.60
C THR A 327 3.12 10.49 -20.40
N ALA A 328 3.76 9.33 -20.50
CA ALA A 328 3.96 8.42 -19.36
C ALA A 328 5.25 7.62 -19.44
N ALA A 329 5.82 7.19 -18.32
CA ALA A 329 6.84 6.15 -18.36
C ALA A 329 6.21 4.79 -18.72
N GLU A 330 5.13 4.42 -18.04
CA GLU A 330 4.40 3.17 -18.31
C GLU A 330 2.91 3.44 -18.58
N LEU A 331 2.42 2.93 -19.71
CA LEU A 331 1.00 2.94 -20.06
C LEU A 331 0.52 1.50 -20.29
N THR A 332 -0.45 1.07 -19.49
CA THR A 332 -1.18 -0.18 -19.72
C THR A 332 -2.64 0.12 -20.03
N VAL A 333 -3.08 -0.27 -21.22
CA VAL A 333 -4.48 -0.23 -21.62
C VAL A 333 -4.97 -1.67 -21.78
N TYR A 334 -6.08 -2.02 -21.15
CA TYR A 334 -6.59 -3.39 -21.20
C TYR A 334 -8.08 -3.48 -21.54
N ILE A 335 -8.49 -4.58 -22.13
CA ILE A 335 -9.90 -4.87 -22.40
C ILE A 335 -10.40 -5.86 -21.34
N PRO A 336 -11.30 -5.44 -20.44
CA PRO A 336 -11.92 -6.37 -19.50
C PRO A 336 -12.89 -7.31 -20.23
N GLN A 337 -12.74 -8.62 -20.03
CA GLN A 337 -13.60 -9.69 -20.59
C GLN A 337 -13.58 -9.84 -22.11
N TYR A 338 -12.40 -9.98 -22.72
CA TYR A 338 -12.23 -10.39 -24.11
C TYR A 338 -12.68 -11.86 -24.32
N GLY A 339 -13.75 -12.15 -25.08
CA GLY A 339 -14.19 -13.54 -25.39
C GLY A 339 -15.53 -13.70 -26.16
N MET A 340 -15.95 -14.96 -26.39
CA MET A 340 -17.03 -15.36 -27.34
C MET A 340 -18.41 -14.67 -27.19
N PHE A 341 -18.74 -14.11 -26.02
CA PHE A 341 -20.03 -13.43 -25.77
C PHE A 341 -19.90 -11.92 -25.57
N THR A 342 -18.68 -11.38 -25.56
CA THR A 342 -18.52 -9.97 -25.91
C THR A 342 -18.63 -9.89 -27.42
N GLU A 343 -19.86 -9.87 -27.93
CA GLU A 343 -20.10 -9.03 -29.09
C GLU A 343 -19.43 -7.70 -28.74
N LEU A 344 -18.32 -7.38 -29.42
CA LEU A 344 -18.04 -6.01 -29.80
C LEU A 344 -19.31 -5.57 -30.51
N LYS A 345 -20.36 -5.21 -29.76
CA LYS A 345 -21.62 -4.75 -30.31
C LYS A 345 -21.24 -3.61 -31.19
N ASN A 346 -21.31 -3.89 -32.48
CA ASN A 346 -20.87 -3.05 -33.58
C ASN A 346 -21.07 -1.58 -33.25
N ARG A 347 -19.98 -0.95 -32.83
CA ARG A 347 -19.70 0.45 -33.09
C ARG A 347 -18.23 0.44 -33.46
N THR A 348 -17.98 0.75 -34.73
CA THR A 348 -16.71 1.30 -35.19
C THR A 348 -16.00 1.96 -34.01
N LEU A 349 -14.78 1.50 -33.72
CA LEU A 349 -13.95 2.13 -32.70
C LEU A 349 -14.01 3.64 -32.97
N PRO A 350 -14.48 4.48 -32.04
CA PRO A 350 -14.41 5.92 -32.25
C PRO A 350 -12.95 6.25 -32.52
N THR A 351 -12.70 6.94 -33.62
CA THR A 351 -11.36 7.37 -34.01
C THR A 351 -10.80 8.17 -32.84
N MET A 352 -9.64 7.74 -32.32
CA MET A 352 -8.96 8.44 -31.21
C MET A 352 -8.35 9.77 -31.66
N GLY A 353 -8.77 10.31 -32.81
CA GLY A 353 -8.16 11.44 -33.52
C GLY A 353 -6.83 11.02 -34.12
N ASP A 354 -6.65 11.21 -35.43
CA ASP A 354 -5.39 10.87 -36.08
C ASP A 354 -4.22 11.76 -35.60
N ASP A 355 -4.56 12.89 -34.98
CA ASP A 355 -3.60 13.88 -34.47
C ASP A 355 -3.24 13.69 -32.98
N ASN A 356 -3.92 12.79 -32.25
CA ASN A 356 -3.61 12.57 -30.84
C ASN A 356 -2.35 11.70 -30.68
N ILE A 357 -1.45 12.11 -29.81
CA ILE A 357 -0.14 11.46 -29.62
C ILE A 357 0.00 11.02 -28.15
N ALA A 358 0.49 9.79 -27.96
CA ALA A 358 0.91 9.29 -26.66
C ALA A 358 2.41 8.93 -26.69
N THR A 359 3.23 9.64 -25.92
CA THR A 359 4.66 9.40 -25.78
C THR A 359 4.91 8.56 -24.53
N VAL A 360 5.32 7.31 -24.72
CA VAL A 360 5.51 6.37 -23.60
C VAL A 360 6.80 5.58 -23.71
N LYS A 361 7.45 5.29 -22.57
CA LYS A 361 8.65 4.41 -22.55
C LYS A 361 8.26 2.94 -22.69
N SER A 362 7.15 2.53 -22.06
CA SER A 362 6.59 1.19 -22.15
C SER A 362 5.09 1.26 -22.40
N LEU A 363 4.65 0.59 -23.47
CA LEU A 363 3.24 0.46 -23.84
C LEU A 363 2.83 -1.01 -23.76
N THR A 364 1.86 -1.31 -22.91
CA THR A 364 1.31 -2.66 -22.78
C THR A 364 -0.18 -2.68 -23.10
N PHE A 365 -0.57 -3.53 -24.06
CA PHE A 365 -1.97 -3.86 -24.30
C PHE A 365 -2.28 -5.24 -23.74
N LYS A 366 -3.26 -5.32 -22.83
CA LYS A 366 -3.71 -6.61 -22.28
C LYS A 366 -5.13 -6.94 -22.70
N PHE A 367 -5.34 -8.19 -23.06
CA PHE A 367 -6.64 -8.74 -23.41
C PHE A 367 -6.93 -9.84 -22.41
N HIS A 368 -7.93 -9.63 -21.56
CA HIS A 368 -8.19 -10.57 -20.49
C HIS A 368 -9.49 -11.29 -20.71
N THR A 369 -9.46 -12.62 -20.66
CA THR A 369 -10.70 -13.40 -20.56
C THR A 369 -11.36 -13.15 -19.20
N ARG A 370 -12.67 -13.38 -19.10
CA ARG A 370 -13.40 -13.23 -17.83
C ARG A 370 -12.81 -14.12 -16.72
N TYR A 371 -12.21 -15.26 -17.07
CA TYR A 371 -11.58 -16.17 -16.12
C TYR A 371 -10.27 -15.61 -15.57
N GLU A 372 -9.40 -15.06 -16.41
CA GLU A 372 -8.14 -14.45 -15.97
C GLU A 372 -8.34 -13.31 -14.96
N LEU A 373 -9.39 -12.50 -15.13
CA LEU A 373 -9.67 -11.37 -14.22
C LEU A 373 -10.30 -11.78 -12.89
N MET A 374 -10.80 -13.01 -12.74
CA MET A 374 -11.37 -13.48 -11.47
C MET A 374 -10.31 -14.06 -10.52
N PHE A 375 -9.11 -14.35 -11.04
CA PHE A 375 -8.01 -14.98 -10.29
C PHE A 375 -6.72 -14.14 -10.28
N ALA A 376 -6.74 -12.95 -10.89
CA ALA A 376 -5.63 -12.00 -10.90
C ALA A 376 -5.72 -11.00 -9.74
#